data_AF-A0A7X5DWQ4-F1
#
_entry.id   AF-A0A7X5DWQ4-F1
#
_cell.length_a   1.000
_cell.length_b   1.000
_cell.length_c   1.000
_cell.angle_alpha   90.00
_cell.angle_beta   90.00
_cell.angle_gamma   90.00
#
_symmetry.space_group_name_H-M   'P 1'
#
loop_
_entity.id
_entity.type
_entity.pdbx_description
1 polymer ?
#
loop_
_entity_poly.entity_id
_entity_poly.type
_entity_poly.pdbx_seq_one_letter_code
_entity_poly.pdbx_strand_id
1 'polypeptide(L)'
;MDGIIKVNTDTQTVSARELHGRLNIGTRFNDWFAHMCEYGFAEGLDFYSKKSKTDGGGRPPTDYDISMDMAKQVCMIQRTPEGRQCRQYLIDMEKAWNTPEQLMALAVMEAQKIIAEQ
;
A
#
# COMPACT_ATOMS: atom_id res chain seq x y z
N MET A 1 9.01 14.47 9.31
CA MET A 1 8.61 14.82 7.94
C MET A 1 7.34 14.04 7.65
N ASP A 2 6.19 14.70 7.73
CA ASP A 2 4.91 14.07 7.44
C ASP A 2 4.85 13.73 5.95
N GLY A 3 4.96 12.44 5.64
CA GLY A 3 4.88 11.92 4.29
C GLY A 3 3.54 12.25 3.62
N ILE A 4 3.56 12.33 2.29
CA ILE A 4 2.34 12.55 1.49
C ILE A 4 1.33 11.41 1.72
N ILE A 5 1.78 10.23 2.14
CA ILE A 5 0.96 9.09 2.55
C ILE A 5 1.70 8.35 3.66
N LYS A 6 0.99 7.86 4.69
CA LYS A 6 1.58 6.96 5.68
C LYS A 6 1.70 5.54 5.11
N VAL A 7 2.95 5.04 5.03
CA VAL A 7 3.25 3.65 4.66
C VAL A 7 3.61 2.87 5.92
N ASN A 8 3.04 1.67 6.05
CA ASN A 8 3.49 0.70 7.03
C ASN A 8 4.76 0.01 6.51
N THR A 9 5.89 0.28 7.15
CA THR A 9 7.21 -0.25 6.78
C THR A 9 7.32 -1.76 6.96
N ASP A 10 6.62 -2.32 7.95
CA ASP A 10 6.75 -3.73 8.32
C ASP A 10 6.01 -4.63 7.33
N THR A 11 4.85 -4.17 6.85
CA THR A 11 3.99 -4.91 5.92
C THR A 11 4.05 -4.40 4.49
N GLN A 12 4.74 -3.29 4.24
CA GLN A 12 4.77 -2.59 2.95
C GLN A 12 3.35 -2.31 2.41
N THR A 13 2.46 -1.87 3.30
CA THR A 13 1.07 -1.56 2.97
C THR A 13 0.72 -0.10 3.25
N VAL A 14 -0.34 0.36 2.61
CA VAL A 14 -0.90 1.71 2.72
C VAL A 14 -2.37 1.59 3.09
N SER A 15 -2.88 2.53 3.90
CA SER A 15 -4.32 2.62 4.15
C SER A 15 -5.07 3.11 2.91
N ALA A 16 -5.99 2.31 2.40
CA ALA A 16 -6.83 2.68 1.26
C ALA A 16 -7.67 3.94 1.55
N ARG A 17 -8.12 4.09 2.81
CA ARG A 17 -8.93 5.25 3.24
C ARG A 17 -8.11 6.53 3.22
N GLU A 18 -6.86 6.46 3.67
CA GLU A 18 -5.95 7.59 3.61
C GLU A 18 -5.63 7.97 2.16
N LEU A 19 -5.31 6.98 1.32
CA LEU A 19 -5.08 7.20 -0.11
C LEU A 19 -6.29 7.89 -0.77
N HIS A 20 -7.50 7.38 -0.56
CA HIS A 20 -8.72 7.98 -1.10
C HIS A 20 -8.88 9.46 -0.70
N GLY A 21 -8.64 9.78 0.57
CA GLY A 21 -8.69 11.16 1.07
C GLY A 21 -7.63 12.06 0.42
N ARG A 22 -6.41 11.54 0.24
CA ARG A 22 -5.32 12.28 -0.42
C ARG A 22 -5.56 12.52 -1.90
N LEU A 23 -6.21 11.59 -2.59
CA LEU A 23 -6.55 11.72 -4.01
C LEU A 23 -7.71 12.69 -4.27
N ASN A 24 -8.37 13.19 -3.21
CA ASN A 24 -9.50 14.13 -3.28
C ASN A 24 -10.64 13.65 -4.20
N ILE A 25 -11.00 12.38 -4.07
CA ILE A 25 -12.03 11.73 -4.89
C ILE A 25 -13.41 12.02 -4.30
N GLY A 26 -14.34 12.49 -5.14
CA GLY A 26 -15.71 12.82 -4.70
C GLY A 26 -16.64 11.62 -4.52
N THR A 27 -16.26 10.45 -5.05
CA THR A 27 -17.00 9.20 -4.89
C THR A 27 -16.93 8.72 -3.44
N ARG A 28 -17.98 8.05 -2.96
CA ARG A 28 -17.95 7.44 -1.62
C ARG A 28 -16.91 6.32 -1.59
N PHE A 29 -16.16 6.24 -0.49
CA PHE A 29 -15.05 5.28 -0.32
C PHE A 29 -15.44 3.83 -0.66
N ASN A 30 -16.60 3.36 -0.21
CA ASN A 30 -17.04 1.98 -0.44
C ASN A 30 -17.24 1.68 -1.92
N ASP A 31 -17.91 2.60 -2.64
CA ASP A 31 -18.20 2.45 -4.07
C ASP A 31 -16.89 2.57 -4.86
N TRP A 32 -16.06 3.54 -4.49
CA TRP A 32 -14.73 3.72 -5.09
C TRP A 32 -13.84 2.48 -4.91
N PHE A 33 -13.75 1.93 -3.70
CA PHE A 33 -12.87 0.80 -3.42
C PHE A 33 -13.36 -0.47 -4.13
N ALA A 34 -14.67 -0.71 -4.17
CA ALA A 34 -15.25 -1.80 -4.95
C ALA A 34 -14.84 -1.72 -6.43
N HIS A 35 -14.97 -0.53 -7.03
CA HIS A 35 -14.53 -0.31 -8.41
C HIS A 35 -13.02 -0.45 -8.59
N MET A 36 -12.20 -0.06 -7.60
CA MET A 36 -10.76 -0.26 -7.69
C MET A 36 -10.43 -1.75 -7.73
N CYS A 37 -11.11 -2.59 -6.96
CA CYS A 37 -10.91 -4.04 -6.95
C CYS A 37 -11.25 -4.70 -8.30
N GLU A 38 -12.15 -4.12 -9.10
CA GLU A 38 -12.52 -4.63 -10.44
C GLU A 38 -11.38 -4.56 -11.46
N TYR A 39 -10.32 -3.77 -11.20
CA TYR A 39 -9.16 -3.66 -12.10
C TYR A 39 -8.19 -4.85 -12.02
N GLY A 40 -8.56 -5.93 -11.33
CA GLY A 40 -7.79 -7.18 -11.27
C GLY A 40 -6.95 -7.35 -10.00
N PHE A 41 -7.27 -6.64 -8.92
CA PHE A 41 -6.63 -6.83 -7.62
C PHE A 41 -7.30 -7.97 -6.82
N ALA A 42 -6.51 -8.76 -6.10
CA ALA A 42 -6.98 -9.89 -5.32
C ALA A 42 -6.88 -9.65 -3.80
N GLU A 43 -7.96 -10.01 -3.07
CA GLU A 43 -7.94 -10.01 -1.60
C GLU A 43 -6.95 -11.08 -1.11
N GLY A 44 -6.12 -10.73 -0.12
CA GLY A 44 -5.08 -11.60 0.41
C GLY A 44 -3.74 -11.54 -0.35
N LEU A 45 -3.68 -10.81 -1.46
CA LEU A 45 -2.45 -10.51 -2.18
C LEU A 45 -2.23 -8.99 -2.24
N ASP A 46 -3.17 -8.28 -2.89
CA ASP A 46 -3.07 -6.86 -3.15
C ASP A 46 -3.71 -6.01 -2.05
N PHE A 47 -4.72 -6.55 -1.35
CA PHE A 47 -5.38 -5.85 -0.27
C PHE A 47 -5.93 -6.78 0.82
N TYR A 48 -6.12 -6.21 2.02
CA TYR A 48 -6.60 -6.91 3.20
C TYR A 48 -7.66 -6.07 3.91
N SER A 49 -8.76 -6.70 4.31
CA SER A 49 -9.83 -6.03 5.03
C SER A 49 -9.48 -5.81 6.51
N LYS A 50 -9.58 -4.56 6.96
CA LYS A 50 -9.51 -4.14 8.36
C LYS A 50 -10.91 -3.92 8.89
N LYS A 51 -11.33 -4.81 9.80
CA LYS A 51 -12.59 -4.66 10.54
C LYS A 51 -12.30 -3.96 11.86
N SER A 52 -12.72 -2.71 11.98
CA SER A 52 -12.72 -2.01 13.26
C SER A 52 -13.88 -2.51 14.11
N LYS A 53 -13.70 -2.65 15.43
CA LYS A 53 -14.83 -2.92 16.34
C LYS A 53 -15.61 -1.62 16.54
N THR A 54 -16.94 -1.70 16.57
CA THR A 54 -17.80 -0.55 16.90
C THR A 54 -18.31 -0.73 18.31
N ASP A 55 -17.96 0.18 19.22
CA ASP A 55 -18.34 0.11 20.65
C ASP A 55 -19.82 0.47 20.92
N GLY A 56 -20.71 0.37 19.93
CA GLY A 56 -22.08 0.91 20.03
C GLY A 56 -23.15 0.29 19.13
N GLY A 57 -22.93 -0.91 18.57
CA GLY A 57 -24.00 -1.68 17.90
C GLY A 57 -24.34 -1.28 16.46
N GLY A 58 -23.45 -0.55 15.77
CA GLY A 58 -23.56 -0.27 14.32
C GLY A 58 -22.78 -1.28 13.47
N ARG A 59 -23.02 -1.30 12.15
CA ARG A 59 -22.16 -2.04 11.22
C ARG A 59 -20.80 -1.33 11.16
N PRO A 60 -19.69 -1.98 11.54
CA PRO A 60 -18.40 -1.32 11.54
C PRO A 60 -18.03 -0.86 10.13
N PRO A 61 -17.43 0.34 9.98
CA PRO A 61 -16.86 0.75 8.72
C PRO A 61 -15.75 -0.25 8.33
N THR A 62 -15.85 -0.79 7.12
CA THR A 62 -14.79 -1.63 6.56
C THR A 62 -13.70 -0.73 6.00
N ASP A 63 -12.49 -0.93 6.49
CA ASP A 63 -11.29 -0.30 5.94
C ASP A 63 -10.43 -1.36 5.26
N TYR A 64 -9.47 -0.92 4.46
CA TYR A 64 -8.59 -1.81 3.72
C TYR A 64 -7.16 -1.31 3.79
N ASP A 65 -6.23 -2.23 3.98
CA ASP A 65 -4.83 -2.03 3.65
C ASP A 65 -4.58 -2.54 2.24
N ILE A 66 -3.84 -1.79 1.46
CA ILE A 66 -3.45 -2.13 0.10
C ILE A 66 -1.93 -2.22 0.01
N SER A 67 -1.43 -3.11 -0.85
CA SER A 67 0.00 -3.20 -1.15
C SER A 67 0.50 -1.89 -1.77
N MET A 68 1.81 -1.62 -1.64
CA MET A 68 2.41 -0.47 -2.32
C MET A 68 2.24 -0.55 -3.84
N ASP A 69 2.29 -1.74 -4.43
CA ASP A 69 2.03 -1.97 -5.85
C ASP A 69 0.61 -1.58 -6.25
N MET A 70 -0.40 -2.03 -5.50
CA MET A 70 -1.78 -1.64 -5.73
C MET A 70 -1.95 -0.12 -5.57
N ALA A 71 -1.37 0.49 -4.53
CA ALA A 71 -1.45 1.94 -4.32
C ALA A 71 -0.87 2.74 -5.50
N LYS A 72 0.29 2.34 -6.05
CA LYS A 72 0.89 2.97 -7.23
C LYS A 72 0.00 2.85 -8.47
N GLN A 73 -0.64 1.69 -8.67
CA GLN A 73 -1.55 1.46 -9.79
C GLN A 73 -2.84 2.27 -9.65
N VAL A 74 -3.44 2.31 -8.45
CA VAL A 74 -4.62 3.13 -8.15
C VAL A 74 -4.34 4.61 -8.41
N CYS A 75 -3.18 5.12 -7.96
CA CYS A 75 -2.78 6.50 -8.25
C CYS A 75 -2.70 6.80 -9.77
N MET A 76 -2.26 5.82 -10.56
CA MET A 76 -2.19 5.94 -12.02
C MET A 76 -3.58 5.91 -12.68
N ILE A 77 -4.48 5.05 -12.19
CA ILE A 77 -5.86 4.91 -12.70
C ILE A 77 -6.66 6.20 -12.48
N GLN A 78 -6.50 6.82 -11.31
CA GLN A 78 -7.28 8.02 -10.94
C GLN A 78 -6.88 9.28 -11.72
N ARG A 79 -5.66 9.31 -12.28
CA ARG A 79 -5.16 10.41 -13.14
C ARG A 79 -5.27 11.81 -12.51
N THR A 80 -5.24 11.90 -11.18
CA THR A 80 -5.28 13.18 -10.46
C THR A 80 -3.87 13.77 -10.26
N PRO A 81 -3.72 15.11 -10.16
CA PRO A 81 -2.44 15.74 -9.80
C PRO A 81 -1.88 15.21 -8.47
N GLU A 82 -2.75 15.00 -7.49
CA GLU A 82 -2.42 14.42 -6.18
C GLU A 82 -1.97 12.97 -6.34
N GLY A 83 -2.65 12.20 -7.19
CA GLY A 83 -2.26 10.83 -7.52
C GLY A 83 -0.87 10.74 -8.14
N ARG A 84 -0.50 11.69 -9.01
CA ARG A 84 0.87 11.75 -9.55
C ARG A 84 1.91 11.95 -8.44
N GLN A 85 1.65 12.86 -7.50
CA GLN A 85 2.55 13.12 -6.38
C GLN A 85 2.65 11.91 -5.44
N CYS A 86 1.50 11.32 -5.09
CA CYS A 86 1.41 10.13 -4.26
C CYS A 86 2.18 8.96 -4.89
N ARG A 87 2.00 8.71 -6.19
CA ARG A 87 2.72 7.68 -6.92
C ARG A 87 4.22 7.91 -6.92
N GLN A 88 4.67 9.15 -7.16
CA GLN A 88 6.10 9.47 -7.17
C GLN A 88 6.72 9.23 -5.79
N TYR A 89 6.02 9.67 -4.73
CA TYR A 89 6.44 9.43 -3.35
C TYR A 89 6.58 7.93 -3.02
N LEU A 90 5.60 7.11 -3.42
CA LEU A 90 5.67 5.66 -3.24
C LEU A 90 6.85 5.02 -3.99
N ILE A 91 7.13 5.45 -5.22
CA ILE A 91 8.27 4.97 -6.01
C ILE A 91 9.60 5.37 -5.35
N ASP A 92 9.71 6.61 -4.87
CA ASP A 92 10.94 7.09 -4.26
C ASP A 92 11.23 6.38 -2.93
N MET A 93 10.18 6.06 -2.16
CA MET A 93 10.33 5.19 -0.98
C MET A 93 10.77 3.77 -1.34
N GLU A 94 10.18 3.14 -2.35
CA GLU A 94 10.61 1.80 -2.79
C GLU A 94 12.06 1.79 -3.25
N LYS A 95 12.51 2.83 -3.96
CA LYS A 95 13.91 2.96 -4.36
C LYS A 95 14.84 3.15 -3.15
N ALA A 96 14.41 3.93 -2.16
CA ALA A 96 15.17 4.13 -0.94
C ALA A 96 15.25 2.86 -0.08
N TRP A 97 14.31 1.92 -0.22
CA TRP A 97 14.36 0.60 0.42
C TRP A 97 15.08 -0.48 -0.40
N ASN A 98 15.24 -0.25 -1.71
CA ASN A 98 15.95 -1.15 -2.60
C ASN A 98 17.32 -0.59 -2.97
N THR A 99 18.06 -0.05 -1.98
CA THR A 99 19.41 0.41 -2.28
C THR A 99 20.31 -0.79 -2.62
N PRO A 100 21.30 -0.61 -3.52
CA PRO A 100 22.23 -1.68 -3.87
C PRO A 100 22.92 -2.28 -2.64
N GLU A 101 23.20 -1.47 -1.63
CA GLU A 101 23.82 -1.90 -0.38
C GLU A 101 22.90 -2.82 0.43
N GLN A 102 21.61 -2.50 0.54
CA GLN A 102 20.63 -3.33 1.25
C GLN A 102 20.37 -4.66 0.52
N LEU A 103 20.27 -4.62 -0.81
CA LEU A 103 20.14 -5.81 -1.64
C LEU A 103 21.38 -6.71 -1.54
N MET A 104 22.57 -6.11 -1.55
CA MET A 104 23.83 -6.85 -1.39
C MET A 104 23.94 -7.47 0.00
N ALA A 105 23.57 -6.74 1.05
CA ALA A 105 23.54 -7.28 2.41
C ALA A 105 22.60 -8.49 2.52
N LEU A 106 21.40 -8.40 1.94
CA LEU A 106 20.45 -9.52 1.89
C LEU A 106 21.04 -10.73 1.15
N ALA A 107 21.67 -10.51 -0.02
CA ALA A 107 22.30 -11.57 -0.81
C ALA A 107 23.44 -12.26 -0.07
N VAL A 108 24.27 -11.50 0.66
CA VAL A 108 25.35 -12.05 1.50
C VAL A 108 24.78 -12.90 2.64
N MET A 109 23.73 -12.43 3.32
CA MET A 109 23.09 -13.18 4.40
C MET A 109 22.47 -14.50 3.90
N GLU A 110 21.85 -14.49 2.73
CA GLU A 110 21.27 -15.69 2.13
C GLU A 110 22.35 -16.69 1.70
N ALA A 111 23.44 -16.23 1.09
CA ALA A 111 24.59 -17.07 0.77
C ALA A 111 25.20 -17.72 2.03
N GLN A 112 25.28 -16.97 3.13
CA GLN A 112 25.76 -17.50 4.42
C GLN A 112 24.84 -18.59 4.97
N LYS A 113 23.52 -18.44 4.87
CA LYS A 113 22.56 -19.50 5.27
C LYS A 113 22.73 -20.77 4.45
N ILE A 114 22.81 -20.64 3.11
CA ILE A 114 22.98 -21.78 2.21
C ILE A 114 24.27 -22.55 2.52
N ILE A 115 25.36 -21.84 2.85
CA ILE A 115 26.63 -22.47 3.25
C ILE A 115 26.50 -23.16 4.61
N ALA A 116 25.77 -22.57 5.57
CA ALA A 116 25.59 -23.13 6.90
C ALA A 116 24.66 -24.35 6.95
N GLU A 117 23.81 -24.52 5.94
CA GLU A 117 22.89 -25.67 5.78
C GLU A 117 23.52 -26.85 5.01
N GLN A 118 24.77 -26.73 4.56
CA GLN A 118 25.59 -27.79 3.94
C GLN A 118 26.57 -28.41 4.95
#